data_AF-A0AAV0IAC9-F1
#
_entry.id   AF-A0AAV0IAC9-F1
#
_cell.length_a   1.000
_cell.length_b   1.000
_cell.length_c   1.000
_cell.angle_alpha   90.00
_cell.angle_beta   90.00
_cell.angle_gamma   90.00
#
_symmetry.space_group_name_H-M   'P 1'
#
loop_
_entity.id
_entity.type
_entity.pdbx_description
1 polymer ?
#
loop_
_entity_poly.entity_id
_entity_poly.type
_entity_poly.pdbx_seq_one_letter_code
_entity_poly.pdbx_strand_id
1 'polypeptide(L)'
;MIGDRYLMVHVWDKHFDPDSKEISSTLVWARLLELPIHFFHKEAVMRIGKRIGKPVRVDKATEEGARGEYARICVQVDLTKPLLSNSALMGRNILYNMRAWTESA
;
A
#
# COMPACT_ATOMS: atom_id res chain seq x y z
N MET A 1 -6.74 -16.51 2.71
CA MET A 1 -7.95 -17.04 2.07
C MET A 1 -8.54 -18.08 2.98
N ILE A 2 -9.83 -17.99 3.29
CA ILE A 2 -10.58 -19.08 3.94
C ILE A 2 -11.72 -19.41 2.98
N GLY A 3 -11.61 -20.53 2.28
CA GLY A 3 -12.33 -20.72 1.01
C GLY A 3 -11.95 -19.63 0.00
N ASP A 4 -12.59 -19.60 -1.16
CA ASP A 4 -12.31 -18.64 -2.25
C ASP A 4 -12.73 -17.19 -1.94
N ARG A 5 -12.62 -16.76 -0.68
CA ARG A 5 -13.01 -15.45 -0.17
C ARG A 5 -11.78 -14.66 0.27
N TYR A 6 -11.74 -13.40 -0.17
CA TYR A 6 -10.76 -12.42 0.27
C TYR A 6 -11.15 -11.86 1.63
N LEU A 7 -10.18 -11.82 2.55
CA LEU A 7 -10.34 -11.15 3.84
C LEU A 7 -9.86 -9.71 3.69
N MET A 8 -10.72 -8.76 4.03
CA MET A 8 -10.37 -7.35 4.08
C MET A 8 -10.19 -6.92 5.53
N VAL A 9 -9.03 -6.34 5.83
CA VAL A 9 -8.70 -5.82 7.17
C VAL A 9 -8.99 -4.32 7.18
N HIS A 10 -9.78 -3.88 8.15
CA HIS A 10 -10.12 -2.48 8.36
C HIS A 10 -9.45 -1.95 9.62
N VAL A 11 -9.16 -0.66 9.63
CA VAL A 11 -8.83 0.03 10.88
C VAL A 11 -10.06 -0.01 11.77
N TRP A 12 -9.86 -0.35 13.04
CA TRP A 12 -10.95 -0.38 14.01
C TRP A 12 -11.69 0.95 14.07
N ASP A 13 -13.00 0.91 13.85
CA ASP A 13 -13.92 2.03 14.07
C ASP A 13 -14.88 1.64 15.19
N LYS A 14 -15.01 2.50 16.20
CA LYS A 14 -15.94 2.31 17.31
C LYS A 14 -17.42 2.34 16.89
N HIS A 15 -17.71 2.88 15.70
CA HIS A 15 -19.06 2.86 15.11
C HIS A 15 -19.15 1.89 13.93
N PHE A 16 -18.23 0.93 13.82
CA PHE A 16 -18.29 -0.09 12.79
C PHE A 16 -19.56 -0.91 12.92
N ASP A 17 -20.41 -0.83 11.90
CA ASP A 17 -21.62 -1.64 11.77
C ASP A 17 -21.35 -2.77 10.76
N PRO A 18 -21.29 -4.04 11.21
CA PRO A 18 -21.04 -5.18 10.32
C PRO A 18 -22.17 -5.42 9.31
N ASP A 19 -23.38 -4.92 9.58
CA ASP A 19 -24.53 -5.03 8.67
C ASP A 19 -24.58 -3.87 7.66
N SER A 20 -23.77 -2.82 7.89
CA SER A 20 -23.57 -1.76 6.90
C SER A 20 -22.77 -2.29 5.70
N LYS A 21 -23.30 -2.10 4.49
CA LYS A 21 -22.81 -2.77 3.28
C LYS A 21 -21.55 -2.16 2.66
N GLU A 22 -20.99 -1.09 3.19
CA GLU A 22 -20.03 -0.27 2.44
C GLU A 22 -18.66 -0.17 3.11
N ILE A 23 -17.80 -1.10 2.73
CA ILE A 23 -16.35 -0.99 2.88
C ILE A 23 -15.84 0.06 1.87
N SER A 24 -15.62 1.29 2.33
CA SER A 24 -15.22 2.41 1.47
C SER A 24 -13.70 2.57 1.35
N SER A 25 -12.90 2.00 2.25
CA SER A 25 -11.44 2.10 2.19
C SER A 25 -10.74 0.90 2.79
N THR A 26 -9.51 0.62 2.37
CA THR A 26 -8.72 -0.48 2.93
C THR A 26 -7.24 -0.15 2.97
N LEU A 27 -6.49 -0.84 3.83
CA LEU A 27 -5.03 -0.73 3.91
C LEU A 27 -4.38 -1.71 2.93
N VAL A 28 -3.55 -1.18 2.03
CA VAL A 28 -2.75 -1.99 1.09
C VAL A 28 -1.28 -1.71 1.25
N TRP A 29 -0.46 -2.75 1.03
CA TRP A 29 0.99 -2.60 0.93
C TRP A 29 1.37 -2.47 -0.54
N ALA A 30 1.84 -1.30 -0.92
CA ALA A 30 2.43 -1.06 -2.24
C ALA A 30 3.92 -1.36 -2.20
N ARG A 31 4.40 -2.16 -3.15
CA ARG A 31 5.83 -2.32 -3.46
C ARG A 31 6.20 -1.33 -4.54
N LEU A 32 7.17 -0.46 -4.28
CA LEU A 32 7.73 0.48 -5.23
C LEU A 32 8.95 -0.18 -5.87
N LEU A 33 8.75 -0.79 -7.04
CA LEU A 33 9.83 -1.42 -7.79
C LEU A 33 10.65 -0.34 -8.51
N GLU A 34 11.92 -0.64 -8.77
CA GLU A 34 12.83 0.25 -9.51
C GLU A 34 13.00 1.65 -8.90
N LEU A 35 12.61 1.83 -7.64
CA LEU A 35 12.87 3.05 -6.92
C LEU A 35 14.38 3.11 -6.65
N PRO A 36 15.09 4.17 -7.05
CA PRO A 36 16.51 4.28 -6.75
C PRO A 36 16.74 4.28 -5.23
N ILE A 37 17.80 3.60 -4.77
CA ILE A 37 18.06 3.39 -3.34
C ILE A 37 18.15 4.68 -2.52
N HIS A 38 18.57 5.80 -3.13
CA HIS A 38 18.61 7.11 -2.47
C HIS A 38 17.22 7.64 -2.08
N PHE A 39 16.14 7.10 -2.65
CA PHE A 39 14.76 7.42 -2.28
C PHE A 39 14.16 6.47 -1.24
N PHE A 40 14.91 5.51 -0.68
CA PHE A 40 14.39 4.56 0.31
C PHE A 40 14.17 5.18 1.70
N HIS A 41 14.62 6.42 1.90
CA HIS A 41 14.37 7.14 3.15
C HIS A 41 12.88 7.43 3.32
N LYS A 42 12.42 7.35 4.57
CA LYS A 42 11.01 7.46 4.99
C LYS A 42 10.26 8.60 4.31
N GLU A 43 10.84 9.80 4.25
CA GLU A 43 10.17 10.98 3.72
C GLU A 43 9.86 10.87 2.21
N ALA A 44 10.83 10.40 1.41
CA ALA A 44 10.61 10.17 -0.02
C ALA A 44 9.55 9.10 -0.26
N VAL A 45 9.64 7.97 0.44
CA VAL A 45 8.67 6.87 0.30
C VAL A 45 7.26 7.34 0.69
N MET A 46 7.12 8.10 1.78
CA MET A 46 5.84 8.70 2.20
C MET A 46 5.30 9.67 1.16
N ARG A 47 6.15 10.51 0.55
CA ARG A 47 5.77 11.45 -0.51
C ARG A 47 5.27 10.73 -1.76
N ILE A 48 5.89 9.61 -2.14
CA ILE A 48 5.41 8.76 -3.24
C ILE A 48 4.07 8.13 -2.87
N GLY A 49 3.95 7.60 -1.64
CA GLY A 49 2.71 7.00 -1.14
C GLY A 49 1.50 7.93 -1.21
N LYS A 50 1.68 9.25 -1.02
CA LYS A 50 0.60 10.25 -1.12
C LYS A 50 -0.09 10.28 -2.48
N ARG A 51 0.60 9.85 -3.53
CA ARG A 51 0.04 9.76 -4.89
C ARG A 51 -0.75 8.47 -5.11
N ILE A 52 -0.50 7.44 -4.30
CA ILE A 52 -1.21 6.16 -4.34
C ILE A 52 -2.47 6.21 -3.50
N GLY A 53 -2.40 6.85 -2.33
CA GLY A 53 -3.49 6.98 -1.37
C GLY A 53 -3.04 7.79 -0.16
N LYS A 54 -3.62 7.55 1.02
CA LYS A 54 -3.17 8.16 2.27
C LYS A 54 -2.07 7.30 2.89
N PRO A 55 -0.80 7.74 2.97
CA PRO A 55 0.27 6.99 3.60
C PRO A 55 -0.01 6.74 5.07
N VAL A 56 0.20 5.51 5.52
CA VAL A 56 0.06 5.11 6.91
C VAL A 56 1.40 4.76 7.52
N ARG A 57 2.21 3.96 6.82
CA ARG A 57 3.49 3.46 7.37
C ARG A 57 4.45 2.99 6.28
N VAL A 58 5.74 3.27 6.43
CA VAL A 58 6.80 2.66 5.60
C VAL A 58 7.22 1.33 6.23
N ASP A 59 7.49 0.32 5.41
CA ASP A 59 7.97 -0.98 5.88
C ASP A 59 9.33 -0.81 6.61
N LYS A 60 9.49 -1.51 7.74
CA LYS A 60 10.67 -1.34 8.59
C LYS A 60 11.96 -1.68 7.85
N ALA A 61 11.96 -2.73 7.02
CA ALA A 61 13.14 -3.09 6.22
C ALA A 61 13.44 -2.08 5.11
N THR A 62 12.45 -1.29 4.67
CA THR A 62 12.66 -0.13 3.79
C THR A 62 13.26 1.04 4.57
N GLU A 63 12.73 1.34 5.76
CA GLU A 63 13.27 2.42 6.62
C GLU A 63 14.73 2.15 7.04
N GLU A 64 15.07 0.89 7.29
CA GLU A 64 16.42 0.44 7.66
C GLU A 64 17.34 0.20 6.45
N GLY A 65 16.82 0.31 5.22
CA GLY A 65 17.57 0.01 3.99
C GLY A 65 17.97 -1.46 3.82
N ALA A 66 17.49 -2.35 4.68
CA ALA A 66 17.88 -3.76 4.75
C ALA A 66 17.41 -4.61 3.55
N ARG A 67 16.32 -4.21 2.87
CA ARG A 67 15.72 -5.03 1.80
C ARG A 67 16.37 -4.82 0.43
N GLY A 68 16.96 -3.66 0.14
CA GLY A 68 17.75 -3.34 -1.07
C GLY A 68 17.03 -3.36 -2.43
N GLU A 69 16.08 -4.28 -2.66
CA GLU A 69 15.45 -4.55 -3.96
C GLU A 69 14.24 -3.66 -4.28
N TYR A 70 13.47 -3.30 -3.25
CA TYR A 70 12.28 -2.45 -3.39
C TYR A 70 11.95 -1.75 -2.07
N ALA A 71 11.33 -0.58 -2.20
CA ALA A 71 10.71 0.09 -1.07
C ALA A 71 9.27 -0.38 -0.91
N ARG A 72 8.79 -0.50 0.32
CA ARG A 72 7.42 -0.93 0.60
C ARG A 72 6.72 0.05 1.55
N ILE A 73 5.48 0.40 1.21
CA ILE A 73 4.67 1.37 1.95
C ILE A 73 3.23 0.90 2.12
N CYS A 74 2.69 1.09 3.32
CA CYS A 74 1.28 0.90 3.64
C CYS A 74 0.53 2.20 3.37
N VAL A 75 -0.48 2.11 2.51
CA VAL A 75 -1.35 3.22 2.14
C VAL A 75 -2.80 2.81 2.35
N GLN A 76 -3.60 3.72 2.88
CA GLN A 76 -5.05 3.61 2.87
C GLN A 76 -5.56 4.07 1.51
N VAL A 77 -6.25 3.18 0.80
CA VAL A 77 -6.86 3.45 -0.50
C VAL A 77 -8.38 3.50 -0.38
N ASP A 78 -8.99 4.37 -1.16
CA ASP A 78 -10.43 4.50 -1.29
C ASP A 78 -10.91 3.51 -2.35
N LEU A 79 -11.80 2.59 -1.96
CA LEU A 79 -12.34 1.54 -2.82
C LEU A 79 -13.51 2.02 -3.68
N THR A 80 -14.05 3.22 -3.40
CA THR A 80 -15.04 3.87 -4.27
C THR A 80 -14.42 4.49 -5.52
N LYS A 81 -13.08 4.60 -5.54
CA LYS A 81 -12.30 5.10 -6.68
C LYS A 81 -11.62 3.95 -7.41
N PRO A 82 -11.42 4.04 -8.73
CA PRO A 82 -10.60 3.10 -9.45
C PRO A 82 -9.22 2.99 -8.80
N LEU A 83 -8.79 1.77 -8.50
CA LEU A 83 -7.43 1.53 -8.02
C LEU A 83 -6.45 1.99 -9.09
N LEU A 84 -5.53 2.87 -8.72
CA LEU A 84 -4.48 3.31 -9.63
C LEU A 84 -3.69 2.06 -10.06
N SER A 85 -3.65 1.81 -11.36
CA SER A 85 -2.90 0.71 -11.98
C SER A 85 -1.56 1.22 -12.47
N ASN A 86 -0.50 0.42 -12.24
CA ASN A 86 0.88 0.34 -12.76
C ASN A 86 1.59 1.47 -13.55
N SER A 87 0.98 2.54 -14.04
CA SER A 87 1.56 3.34 -15.13
C SER A 87 1.70 4.86 -14.90
N ALA A 88 1.39 5.41 -13.72
CA ALA A 88 1.37 6.87 -13.59
C ALA A 88 1.91 7.41 -12.27
N LEU A 89 3.19 7.21 -11.98
CA LEU A 89 3.89 7.97 -10.94
C LEU A 89 5.22 8.50 -11.47
N MET A 90 5.29 9.81 -11.72
CA MET A 90 6.54 10.58 -11.84
C MET A 90 7.26 10.56 -13.23
N GLY A 91 6.55 10.35 -14.35
CA GLY A 91 7.16 10.44 -15.70
C GLY A 91 8.24 9.38 -15.99
N ARG A 92 8.41 8.44 -15.07
CA ARG A 92 9.17 7.20 -15.17
C ARG A 92 8.20 6.09 -14.77
N ASN A 93 8.22 4.95 -15.46
CA ASN A 93 7.31 3.84 -15.21
C ASN A 93 7.67 3.15 -13.88
N ILE A 94 7.27 3.73 -12.74
CA ILE A 94 7.36 3.04 -11.45
C ILE A 94 6.25 2.00 -11.41
N LEU A 95 6.61 0.75 -11.68
CA LEU A 95 5.71 -0.39 -11.52
C LEU A 95 5.50 -0.63 -10.01
N TYR A 96 4.24 -0.67 -9.58
CA TYR A 96 3.92 -1.03 -8.20
C TYR A 96 2.91 -2.17 -8.16
N ASN A 97 3.30 -3.27 -7.53
CA ASN A 97 2.38 -4.40 -7.35
C ASN A 97 1.67 -4.24 -6.00
N MET A 98 0.38 -3.87 -6.06
CA MET A 98 -0.50 -3.87 -4.90
C MET A 98 -0.96 -5.31 -4.64
N ARG A 99 -0.39 -5.96 -3.62
CA ARG A 99 -0.94 -7.24 -3.13
C ARG A 99 -1.73 -6.98 -1.85
N ALA A 100 -2.99 -7.42 -1.86
CA ALA A 100 -3.68 -7.75 -0.62
C ALA A 100 -2.95 -8.94 0.03
N TRP A 101 -2.86 -8.93 1.35
CA TRP A 101 -1.96 -9.71 2.20
C TRP A 101 -1.73 -11.19 1.81
N THR A 102 -0.45 -11.58 1.77
CA THR A 102 0.06 -12.91 2.16
C THR A 102 1.34 -12.68 2.97
N GLU A 103 1.39 -13.19 4.20
CA GLU A 103 2.65 -13.41 4.92
C GLU A 103 3.53 -14.37 4.10
N SER A 104 4.50 -13.82 3.38
CA SER A 104 5.65 -14.57 2.91
C SER A 104 6.84 -13.63 2.92
N ALA A 105 7.85 -14.05 3.67
CA ALA A 105 9.15 -13.42 3.85
C ALA A 105 9.81 -13.07 2.52
#